data_AF-A0A4S4KJ77-F1
#
_entry.id   AF-A0A4S4KJ77-F1
#
_cell.length_a   1.000
_cell.length_b   1.000
_cell.length_c   1.000
_cell.angle_alpha   90.00
_cell.angle_beta   90.00
_cell.angle_gamma   90.00
#
_symmetry.space_group_name_H-M   'P 1'
#
loop_
_entity.id
_entity.type
_entity.pdbx_description
1 polymer ?
#
loop_
_entity_poly.entity_id
_entity_poly.type
_entity_poly.pdbx_seq_one_letter_code
_entity_poly.pdbx_strand_id
1 'polypeptide(L)'
;MLTFTSTHFFYNRFLPLFSPVALLGLLYTIVVMFAYQGHHILHNLRPVFRVFVPMILYFAIMWSAAFALVWQLSLRKNKRKAWGYEMAAVQAFTAGSNNFELAIAVTIAVYGVGSDQALAATIGPLVEVPVLLALTWVALFLRRRLLWNHDETDAEGEETQQENVNKERAEEKSVVVGYVTTDETPA
;
A
#
# COMPACT_ATOMS: atom_id res chain seq x y z
N MET A 1 21.21 -3.48 -30.09
CA MET A 1 20.80 -4.83 -29.65
C MET A 1 20.89 -4.90 -28.13
N LEU A 2 19.95 -4.28 -27.40
CA LEU A 2 19.96 -4.23 -25.93
C LEU A 2 18.51 -4.19 -25.43
N THR A 3 17.86 -5.35 -25.49
CA THR A 3 16.48 -5.58 -25.05
C THR A 3 16.47 -6.09 -23.61
N PHE A 4 17.14 -5.38 -22.69
CA PHE A 4 17.18 -5.75 -21.26
C PHE A 4 16.15 -4.99 -20.41
N THR A 5 15.44 -4.04 -21.00
CA THR A 5 14.42 -3.22 -20.34
C THR A 5 13.03 -3.61 -20.86
N SER A 6 12.65 -4.88 -20.79
CA SER A 6 11.24 -5.25 -20.97
C SER A 6 10.55 -5.13 -19.62
N THR A 7 9.47 -4.35 -19.55
CA THR A 7 8.60 -4.19 -18.36
C THR A 7 8.20 -5.56 -17.79
N HIS A 8 8.05 -6.54 -18.66
CA HIS A 8 7.74 -7.93 -18.32
C HIS A 8 8.79 -8.60 -17.42
N PHE A 9 10.09 -8.36 -17.63
CA PHE A 9 11.15 -8.92 -16.77
C PHE A 9 11.18 -8.26 -15.38
N PHE A 10 10.94 -6.95 -15.32
CA PHE A 10 10.90 -6.20 -14.07
C PHE A 10 9.74 -6.65 -13.16
N TYR A 11 8.53 -6.80 -13.72
CA TYR A 11 7.35 -7.23 -12.97
C TYR A 11 7.34 -8.73 -12.63
N ASN A 12 7.72 -9.63 -13.53
CA ASN A 12 7.64 -11.07 -13.25
C ASN A 12 8.83 -11.65 -12.47
N ARG A 13 10.01 -11.03 -12.52
CA ARG A 13 11.23 -11.62 -11.95
C ARG A 13 11.88 -10.75 -10.90
N PHE A 14 11.93 -9.43 -11.11
CA PHE A 14 12.66 -8.52 -10.24
C PHE A 14 11.84 -8.12 -9.00
N LEU A 15 10.62 -7.63 -9.18
CA LEU A 15 9.70 -7.22 -8.09
C LEU A 15 9.39 -8.33 -7.07
N PRO A 16 8.99 -9.55 -7.46
CA PRO A 16 8.64 -10.61 -6.50
C PRO A 16 9.85 -11.13 -5.72
N LEU A 17 11.07 -10.95 -6.23
CA LEU A 17 12.30 -11.36 -5.54
C LEU A 17 12.72 -10.36 -4.46
N PHE A 18 12.54 -9.05 -4.71
CA PHE A 18 12.90 -8.00 -3.75
C PHE A 18 11.89 -7.82 -2.61
N SER A 19 10.61 -8.13 -2.85
CA SER A 19 9.56 -8.04 -1.83
C SER A 19 9.88 -8.77 -0.51
N PRO A 20 10.24 -10.06 -0.51
CA PRO A 20 10.58 -10.75 0.74
C PRO A 20 11.91 -10.26 1.34
N VAL A 21 12.89 -9.85 0.53
CA VAL A 21 14.20 -9.38 1.00
C VAL A 21 14.07 -8.05 1.74
N ALA A 22 13.26 -7.12 1.24
CA ALA A 22 13.00 -5.84 1.89
C ALA A 22 12.32 -6.04 3.26
N LEU A 23 11.32 -6.92 3.32
CA LEU A 23 10.64 -7.26 4.57
C LEU A 23 11.59 -7.94 5.56
N LEU A 24 12.46 -8.83 5.09
CA LEU A 24 13.47 -9.48 5.92
C LEU A 24 14.50 -8.46 6.44
N GLY A 25 14.94 -7.51 5.59
CA GLY A 25 15.89 -6.46 5.96
C GLY A 25 15.32 -5.49 7.00
N LEU A 26 14.05 -5.12 6.86
CA LEU A 26 13.32 -4.33 7.85
C LEU A 26 13.24 -5.08 9.19
N LEU A 27 12.81 -6.35 9.15
CA LEU A 27 12.68 -7.17 10.36
C LEU A 27 14.03 -7.39 11.04
N TYR A 28 15.08 -7.65 10.27
CA TYR A 28 16.45 -7.78 10.76
C TYR A 28 16.89 -6.49 11.47
N THR A 29 16.66 -5.33 10.87
CA THR A 29 17.02 -4.02 11.46
C THR A 29 16.27 -3.79 12.77
N ILE A 30 14.97 -4.11 12.82
CA ILE A 30 14.16 -4.02 14.05
C ILE A 30 14.75 -4.93 15.14
N VAL A 31 15.02 -6.20 14.83
CA VAL A 31 15.56 -7.16 15.80
C VAL A 31 16.93 -6.74 16.32
N VAL A 32 17.83 -6.32 15.43
CA VAL A 32 19.18 -5.87 15.80
C VAL A 32 19.12 -4.61 16.66
N MET A 33 18.29 -3.64 16.31
CA MET A 33 18.17 -2.40 17.07
C MET A 33 17.56 -2.66 18.47
N PHE A 34 16.57 -3.56 18.56
CA PHE A 34 16.04 -4.00 19.85
C PHE A 34 17.06 -4.78 20.68
N ALA A 35 17.87 -5.65 20.07
CA ALA A 35 18.93 -6.38 20.77
C ALA A 35 20.01 -5.42 21.31
N TYR A 36 20.36 -4.39 20.54
CA TYR A 36 21.42 -3.43 20.89
C TYR A 36 20.96 -2.39 21.92
N GLN A 37 19.72 -1.91 21.81
CA GLN A 37 19.19 -0.83 22.67
C GLN A 37 18.20 -1.31 23.74
N GLY A 38 17.81 -2.58 23.74
CA GLY A 38 16.76 -3.13 24.61
C GLY A 38 17.02 -2.95 26.10
N HIS A 39 18.27 -3.08 26.54
CA HIS A 39 18.63 -2.88 27.96
C HIS A 39 18.48 -1.41 28.40
N HIS A 40 18.82 -0.47 27.52
CA HIS A 40 18.70 0.97 27.78
C HIS A 40 17.24 1.44 27.77
N ILE A 41 16.42 0.87 26.87
CA ILE A 41 14.98 1.09 26.81
C ILE A 41 14.31 0.61 28.11
N LEU A 42 14.64 -0.60 28.57
CA LEU A 42 14.05 -1.19 29.77
C LEU A 42 14.36 -0.41 31.06
N HIS A 43 15.57 0.15 31.18
CA HIS A 43 15.96 0.94 32.37
C HIS A 43 15.39 2.37 32.37
N ASN A 44 15.05 2.92 31.20
CA ASN A 44 14.51 4.29 31.05
C ASN A 44 13.17 4.29 30.30
N LEU A 45 12.18 3.57 30.81
CA LEU A 45 10.84 3.47 30.20
C LEU A 45 10.06 4.79 30.21
N ARG A 46 10.26 5.64 31.22
CA ARG A 46 9.48 6.89 31.42
C ARG A 46 9.64 7.89 30.26
N PRO A 47 10.85 8.26 29.82
CA PRO A 47 11.03 9.15 28.67
C PRO A 47 10.44 8.58 27.39
N VAL A 48 10.64 7.28 27.17
CA VAL A 48 10.14 6.55 25.99
C VAL A 48 8.62 6.64 25.92
N PHE A 49 7.91 6.33 27.01
CA PHE A 49 6.45 6.47 27.07
C PHE A 49 5.96 7.89 26.76
N ARG A 50 6.71 8.92 27.17
CA ARG A 50 6.35 10.32 26.89
C ARG A 50 6.43 10.68 25.41
N VAL A 51 7.25 9.98 24.63
CA VAL A 51 7.36 10.12 23.17
C VAL A 51 6.34 9.23 22.45
N PHE A 52 6.10 8.02 22.96
CA PHE A 52 5.18 7.05 22.36
C PHE A 52 3.73 7.56 22.33
N VAL A 53 3.24 8.10 23.46
CA VAL A 53 1.86 8.57 23.57
C VAL A 53 1.49 9.61 22.49
N PRO A 54 2.23 10.72 22.32
CA PRO A 54 1.92 11.70 21.29
C PRO A 54 2.08 11.12 19.87
N MET A 55 3.01 10.19 19.65
CA MET A 55 3.17 9.53 18.34
C MET A 55 1.97 8.65 17.97
N ILE A 56 1.53 7.78 18.87
CA ILE A 56 0.34 6.95 18.65
C ILE A 56 -0.88 7.82 18.40
N LEU A 57 -1.05 8.87 19.19
CA LEU A 57 -2.16 9.81 19.05
C LEU A 57 -2.11 10.53 17.70
N TYR A 58 -0.92 10.98 17.27
CA TYR A 58 -0.71 11.57 15.95
C TYR A 58 -1.16 10.62 14.83
N PHE A 59 -0.68 9.38 14.82
CA PHE A 59 -1.05 8.39 13.80
C PHE A 59 -2.56 8.10 13.81
N ALA A 60 -3.15 7.88 14.99
CA ALA A 60 -4.57 7.57 15.12
C ALA A 60 -5.45 8.75 14.67
N ILE A 61 -5.09 9.98 15.03
CA ILE A 61 -5.84 11.19 14.63
C ILE A 61 -5.69 11.42 13.14
N MET A 62 -4.47 11.44 12.60
CA MET A 62 -4.23 11.71 11.18
C MET A 62 -4.91 10.68 10.28
N TRP A 63 -4.75 9.39 10.61
CA TRP A 63 -5.39 8.30 9.87
C TRP A 63 -6.92 8.39 9.95
N SER A 64 -7.48 8.57 11.15
CA SER A 64 -8.93 8.64 11.34
C SER A 64 -9.53 9.88 10.68
N ALA A 65 -8.83 11.02 10.74
CA ALA A 65 -9.26 12.27 10.12
C ALA A 65 -9.26 12.15 8.59
N ALA A 66 -8.20 11.60 8.00
CA ALA A 66 -8.13 11.37 6.55
C ALA A 66 -9.20 10.37 6.10
N PHE A 67 -9.37 9.25 6.82
CA PHE A 67 -10.41 8.27 6.53
C PHE A 67 -11.81 8.87 6.64
N ALA A 68 -12.09 9.61 7.73
CA ALA A 68 -13.38 10.27 7.95
C ALA A 68 -13.65 11.37 6.92
N LEU A 69 -12.62 12.11 6.48
CA LEU A 69 -12.76 13.15 5.46
C LEU A 69 -13.18 12.53 4.12
N VAL A 70 -12.50 11.48 3.67
CA VAL A 70 -12.85 10.78 2.42
C VAL A 70 -14.23 10.14 2.54
N TRP A 71 -14.55 9.56 3.70
CA TRP A 71 -15.87 9.00 3.97
C TRP A 71 -16.97 10.08 3.92
N GLN A 72 -16.78 11.22 4.57
CA GLN A 72 -17.73 12.33 4.58
C GLN A 72 -17.92 12.95 3.19
N LEU A 73 -16.85 13.07 2.41
CA LEU A 73 -16.91 13.53 1.02
C LEU A 73 -17.67 12.53 0.14
N SER A 74 -17.50 11.23 0.38
CA SER A 74 -18.23 10.15 -0.30
C SER A 74 -19.74 10.23 -0.01
N LEU A 75 -20.15 10.50 1.24
CA LEU A 75 -21.57 10.71 1.60
C LEU A 75 -22.19 11.96 0.96
N ARG A 76 -21.43 13.06 0.86
CA ARG A 76 -21.95 14.33 0.31
C ARG A 76 -22.15 14.29 -1.21
N LYS A 77 -21.31 13.55 -1.94
CA LYS A 77 -21.44 13.39 -3.39
C LYS A 77 -22.40 12.24 -3.70
N ASN A 78 -23.68 12.47 -3.45
CA ASN A 78 -24.76 11.57 -3.85
C ASN A 78 -24.72 11.40 -5.39
N LYS A 79 -24.44 10.17 -5.87
CA LYS A 79 -24.88 9.57 -7.15
C LYS A 79 -24.00 9.45 -8.41
N ARG A 80 -22.69 9.72 -8.48
CA ARG A 80 -21.98 9.45 -9.78
C ARG A 80 -20.53 8.97 -9.74
N LYS A 81 -19.86 8.97 -8.59
CA LYS A 81 -18.49 8.45 -8.49
C LYS A 81 -18.21 8.08 -7.04
N ALA A 82 -18.67 6.91 -6.62
CA ALA A 82 -18.42 6.40 -5.28
C ALA A 82 -16.90 6.23 -5.11
N TRP A 83 -16.25 7.13 -4.39
CA TRP A 83 -14.91 6.87 -3.89
C TRP A 83 -15.04 5.71 -2.91
N GLY A 84 -14.64 4.51 -3.37
CA GLY A 84 -14.76 3.27 -2.63
C GLY A 84 -13.88 3.25 -1.37
N TYR A 85 -14.15 2.26 -0.51
CA TYR A 85 -13.33 1.96 0.66
C TYR A 85 -11.82 1.93 0.35
N GLU A 86 -11.44 1.43 -0.82
CA GLU A 86 -10.04 1.36 -1.25
C GLU A 86 -9.38 2.73 -1.31
N MET A 87 -10.05 3.73 -1.90
CA MET A 87 -9.52 5.10 -1.95
C MET A 87 -9.43 5.69 -0.55
N ALA A 88 -10.44 5.50 0.31
CA ALA A 88 -10.39 5.98 1.69
C ALA A 88 -9.26 5.35 2.49
N ALA A 89 -9.04 4.04 2.35
CA ALA A 89 -7.97 3.31 3.01
C ALA A 89 -6.59 3.78 2.51
N VAL A 90 -6.38 3.84 1.19
CA VAL A 90 -5.11 4.30 0.60
C VAL A 90 -4.79 5.71 1.07
N GLN A 91 -5.74 6.64 0.98
CA GLN A 91 -5.51 8.03 1.40
C GLN A 91 -5.26 8.14 2.91
N ALA A 92 -5.95 7.36 3.75
CA ALA A 92 -5.73 7.35 5.19
C ALA A 92 -4.34 6.82 5.57
N PHE A 93 -3.87 5.75 4.92
CA PHE A 93 -2.53 5.22 5.14
C PHE A 93 -1.43 6.13 4.57
N THR A 94 -1.67 6.78 3.43
CA THR A 94 -0.74 7.79 2.90
C THR A 94 -0.63 9.00 3.81
N ALA A 95 -1.74 9.52 4.32
CA ALA A 95 -1.74 10.67 5.22
C ALA A 95 -1.19 10.33 6.62
N GLY A 96 -1.36 9.08 7.06
CA GLY A 96 -0.88 8.62 8.35
C GLY A 96 0.59 8.17 8.34
N SER A 97 1.13 7.69 7.22
CA SER A 97 2.51 7.16 7.17
C SER A 97 3.54 8.28 7.09
N ASN A 98 4.63 8.11 7.84
CA ASN A 98 5.75 9.04 7.87
C ASN A 98 6.99 8.41 7.20
N ASN A 99 7.89 9.26 6.71
CA ASN A 99 9.16 8.78 6.18
C ASN A 99 10.23 8.80 7.28
N PHE A 100 10.36 7.68 7.99
CA PHE A 100 11.34 7.55 9.06
C PHE A 100 12.80 7.58 8.57
N GLU A 101 13.08 7.09 7.37
CA GLU A 101 14.43 7.06 6.79
C GLU A 101 14.95 8.49 6.60
N LEU A 102 14.10 9.36 6.05
CA LEU A 102 14.40 10.78 5.91
C LEU A 102 14.52 11.45 7.29
N ALA A 103 13.63 11.13 8.24
CA ALA A 103 13.68 11.69 9.59
C ALA A 103 15.00 11.33 10.32
N ILE A 104 15.45 10.07 10.25
CA ILE A 104 16.71 9.63 10.84
C ILE A 104 17.88 10.32 10.15
N ALA A 105 17.90 10.37 8.82
CA ALA A 105 18.97 10.99 8.06
C ALA A 105 19.14 12.48 8.41
N VAL A 106 18.05 13.24 8.40
CA VAL A 106 18.05 14.67 8.75
C VAL A 106 18.48 14.88 10.20
N THR A 107 17.97 14.08 11.13
CA THR A 107 18.28 14.24 12.55
C THR A 107 19.76 13.95 12.84
N ILE A 108 20.31 12.88 12.27
CA ILE A 108 21.74 12.56 12.37
C ILE A 108 22.59 13.66 11.72
N ALA A 109 22.18 14.18 10.56
CA ALA A 109 22.91 15.22 9.86
C ALA A 109 22.97 16.55 10.63
N VAL A 110 21.89 16.93 11.32
CA VAL A 110 21.79 18.21 12.04
C VAL A 110 22.30 18.13 13.47
N TYR A 111 21.98 17.06 14.19
CA TYR A 111 22.24 16.93 15.64
C TYR A 111 23.34 15.91 15.98
N GLY A 112 23.78 15.10 15.02
CA GLY A 112 24.75 14.04 15.23
C GLY A 112 24.16 12.74 15.79
N VAL A 113 24.90 11.65 15.65
CA VAL A 113 24.47 10.27 15.95
C VAL A 113 24.18 9.98 17.43
N GLY A 114 24.81 10.72 18.35
CA GLY A 114 24.69 10.49 19.81
C GLY A 114 23.67 11.39 20.51
N SER A 115 22.90 12.18 19.75
CA SER A 115 21.95 13.14 20.31
C SER A 115 20.64 12.46 20.73
N ASP A 116 19.97 13.03 21.74
CA ASP A 116 18.65 12.57 22.19
C ASP A 116 17.60 12.66 21.06
N GLN A 117 17.78 13.62 20.13
CA GLN A 117 16.96 13.77 18.94
C GLN A 117 17.15 12.58 17.99
N ALA A 118 18.39 12.18 17.71
CA ALA A 118 18.68 11.02 16.85
C ALA A 118 18.14 9.72 17.46
N LEU A 119 18.25 9.57 18.79
CA LEU A 119 17.62 8.47 19.51
C LEU A 119 16.10 8.49 19.36
N ALA A 120 15.45 9.64 19.52
CA ALA A 120 13.99 9.76 19.32
C ALA A 120 13.56 9.42 17.88
N ALA A 121 14.34 9.84 16.87
CA ALA A 121 14.07 9.55 15.46
C ALA A 121 14.20 8.05 15.14
N THR A 122 15.20 7.36 15.71
CA THR A 122 15.39 5.92 15.52
C THR A 122 14.36 5.06 16.26
N ILE A 123 13.74 5.59 17.32
CA ILE A 123 12.63 4.93 18.01
C ILE A 123 11.32 5.04 17.21
N GLY A 124 11.17 6.02 16.31
CA GLY A 124 9.97 6.23 15.49
C GLY A 124 9.45 4.97 14.77
N PRO A 125 10.29 4.22 14.02
CA PRO A 125 9.91 2.97 13.37
C PRO A 125 9.39 1.88 14.30
N LEU A 126 9.90 1.81 15.54
CA LEU A 126 9.42 0.84 16.54
C LEU A 126 7.96 1.08 16.89
N VAL A 127 7.49 2.32 16.79
CA VAL A 127 6.11 2.70 17.08
C VAL A 127 5.26 2.67 15.81
N GLU A 128 5.77 3.23 14.71
CA GLU A 128 5.03 3.40 13.47
C GLU A 128 4.56 2.07 12.88
N VAL A 129 5.47 1.10 12.72
CA VAL A 129 5.16 -0.19 12.11
C VAL A 129 4.02 -0.94 12.84
N PRO A 130 4.07 -1.15 14.17
CA PRO A 130 2.98 -1.85 14.86
C PRO A 130 1.67 -1.04 14.91
N VAL A 131 1.74 0.28 15.02
CA VAL A 131 0.53 1.14 15.04
C VAL A 131 -0.17 1.10 13.69
N LEU A 132 0.55 1.26 12.59
CA LEU A 132 -0.03 1.19 11.25
C LEU A 132 -0.60 -0.20 10.97
N LEU A 133 0.08 -1.27 11.41
CA LEU A 133 -0.44 -2.64 11.31
C LEU A 133 -1.75 -2.80 12.08
N ALA A 134 -1.82 -2.29 13.32
CA ALA A 134 -3.05 -2.28 14.12
C ALA A 134 -4.17 -1.49 13.43
N LEU A 135 -3.86 -0.33 12.85
CA LEU A 135 -4.81 0.46 12.07
C LEU A 135 -5.26 -0.26 10.79
N THR A 136 -4.45 -1.15 10.22
CA THR A 136 -4.87 -2.00 9.09
C THR A 136 -5.98 -2.96 9.49
N TRP A 137 -5.87 -3.57 10.68
CA TRP A 137 -6.96 -4.38 11.24
C TRP A 137 -8.22 -3.55 11.50
N VAL A 138 -8.07 -2.32 12.00
CA VAL A 138 -9.18 -1.38 12.17
C VAL A 138 -9.82 -1.04 10.83
N ALA A 139 -9.03 -0.76 9.79
CA ALA A 139 -9.53 -0.52 8.43
C ALA A 139 -10.34 -1.71 7.91
N LEU A 140 -9.82 -2.93 8.04
CA LEU A 140 -10.51 -4.17 7.64
C LEU A 140 -11.80 -4.40 8.44
N PHE A 141 -11.82 -4.01 9.71
CA PHE A 141 -13.04 -4.02 10.51
C PHE A 141 -14.05 -2.98 10.02
N LEU A 142 -13.61 -1.77 9.70
CA LEU A 142 -14.44 -0.71 9.13
C LEU A 142 -14.99 -1.09 7.75
N ARG A 143 -14.22 -1.80 6.90
CA ARG A 143 -14.69 -2.35 5.61
C ARG A 143 -15.91 -3.26 5.78
N ARG A 144 -15.89 -4.11 6.82
CA ARG A 144 -17.00 -5.05 7.09
C ARG A 144 -18.21 -4.35 7.68
N ARG A 145 -17.99 -3.30 8.49
CA ARG A 145 -19.06 -2.58 9.19
C ARG A 145 -19.75 -1.54 8.30
N LEU A 146 -18.97 -0.81 7.52
CA LEU A 146 -19.45 0.12 6.52
C LEU A 146 -19.47 -0.67 5.22
N LEU A 147 -20.61 -1.32 4.92
CA LEU A 147 -20.88 -1.94 3.64
C LEU A 147 -20.82 -0.85 2.55
N TRP A 148 -19.63 -0.52 2.07
CA TRP A 148 -19.46 0.22 0.83
C TRP A 148 -20.04 -0.68 -0.25
N ASN A 149 -21.17 -0.28 -0.86
CA ASN A 149 -21.74 -0.99 -2.00
C ASN A 149 -20.64 -1.17 -3.05
N HIS A 150 -20.12 -2.40 -3.15
CA HIS A 150 -19.33 -2.87 -4.27
C HIS A 150 -20.33 -3.16 -5.37
N ASP A 151 -20.64 -2.18 -6.22
CA ASP A 151 -21.52 -2.46 -7.35
C ASP A 151 -21.05 -1.90 -8.71
N GLU A 152 -19.95 -1.14 -8.82
CA GLU A 152 -19.66 -0.49 -10.12
C GLU A 152 -18.21 -0.55 -10.61
N THR A 153 -17.19 -0.63 -9.75
CA THR A 153 -15.79 -0.50 -10.23
C THR A 153 -15.14 -1.79 -10.70
N ASP A 154 -15.51 -2.94 -10.11
CA ASP A 154 -14.98 -4.24 -10.51
C ASP A 154 -15.75 -4.81 -11.72
N ALA A 155 -17.05 -4.49 -11.82
CA ALA A 155 -17.91 -4.94 -12.91
C ALA A 155 -17.58 -4.25 -14.26
N GLU A 156 -17.30 -2.94 -14.27
CA GLU A 156 -16.91 -2.23 -15.51
C GLU A 156 -15.57 -2.73 -16.07
N GLY A 157 -14.62 -3.08 -15.19
CA GLY A 157 -13.32 -3.62 -15.58
C GLY A 157 -13.42 -5.04 -16.14
N GLU A 158 -14.23 -5.91 -15.51
CA GLU A 158 -14.47 -7.27 -15.96
C GLU A 158 -15.33 -7.31 -17.24
N GLU A 159 -16.40 -6.51 -17.35
CA GLU A 159 -17.24 -6.45 -18.55
C GLU A 159 -16.48 -5.93 -19.76
N THR A 160 -15.68 -4.87 -19.60
CA THR A 160 -14.86 -4.32 -20.69
C THR A 160 -13.79 -5.33 -21.13
N GLN A 161 -13.23 -6.11 -20.21
CA GLN A 161 -12.22 -7.12 -20.53
C GLN A 161 -12.86 -8.35 -21.18
N GLN A 162 -14.04 -8.78 -20.72
CA GLN A 162 -14.81 -9.87 -21.31
C GLN A 162 -15.29 -9.51 -22.72
N GLU A 163 -15.74 -8.27 -22.95
CA GLU A 163 -16.18 -7.78 -24.25
C GLU A 163 -15.04 -7.73 -25.26
N ASN A 164 -13.85 -7.25 -24.84
CA ASN A 164 -12.65 -7.25 -25.67
C ASN A 164 -12.21 -8.67 -26.04
N VAL A 165 -12.19 -9.60 -25.08
CA VAL A 165 -11.84 -11.02 -25.33
C VAL A 165 -12.86 -11.69 -26.26
N ASN A 166 -14.16 -11.40 -26.10
CA ASN A 166 -15.20 -11.98 -26.93
C ASN A 166 -15.18 -11.40 -28.36
N LYS A 167 -14.79 -10.13 -28.50
CA LYS A 167 -14.57 -9.47 -29.80
C LYS A 167 -13.35 -10.03 -30.53
N GLU A 168 -12.23 -10.25 -29.84
CA GLU A 168 -11.05 -10.91 -30.40
C GLU A 168 -11.39 -12.35 -30.85
N ARG A 169 -12.18 -13.09 -30.06
CA ARG A 169 -12.63 -14.45 -30.42
C ARG A 169 -13.60 -14.47 -31.61
N ALA A 170 -14.39 -13.43 -31.80
CA ALA A 170 -15.30 -13.28 -32.94
C ALA A 170 -14.55 -12.91 -34.22
N GLU A 171 -13.52 -12.07 -34.14
CA GLU A 171 -12.60 -11.76 -35.24
C GLU A 171 -11.79 -12.99 -35.66
N GLU A 172 -11.32 -13.80 -34.71
CA GLU A 172 -10.61 -15.05 -35.03
C GLU A 172 -11.53 -16.05 -35.74
N LYS A 173 -12.79 -16.19 -35.32
CA LYS A 173 -13.78 -17.06 -35.98
C LYS A 173 -14.16 -16.58 -37.38
N SER A 174 -14.28 -15.29 -37.61
CA SER A 174 -14.64 -14.75 -38.94
C SER A 174 -13.49 -14.89 -39.94
N VAL A 175 -12.24 -14.77 -39.49
CA VAL A 175 -11.05 -15.05 -40.30
C VAL A 175 -10.93 -16.54 -40.63
N VAL A 176 -11.16 -17.44 -39.67
CA VAL A 176 -11.10 -18.90 -39.92
C VAL A 176 -12.22 -19.38 -40.85
N VAL A 177 -13.44 -18.85 -40.73
CA VAL A 177 -14.55 -19.21 -41.62
C VAL A 177 -14.31 -18.71 -43.05
N GLY A 178 -13.68 -17.54 -43.23
CA GLY A 178 -13.34 -17.01 -44.56
C GLY A 178 -12.32 -17.86 -45.33
N TYR A 179 -11.50 -18.65 -44.65
CA TYR A 179 -10.50 -19.54 -45.28
C TYR A 179 -11.09 -20.90 -45.67
N VAL A 180 -12.20 -21.32 -45.02
CA VAL A 180 -12.84 -22.62 -45.28
C VAL A 180 -13.80 -22.53 -46.48
N THR A 181 -14.31 -21.35 -46.85
CA THR A 181 -15.27 -21.19 -47.95
C THR A 181 -14.65 -20.92 -49.33
N THR A 182 -13.33 -20.86 -49.45
CA THR A 182 -12.65 -20.58 -50.74
C THR A 182 -12.07 -21.81 -51.45
N ASP A 183 -12.33 -23.03 -50.96
CA ASP A 183 -11.78 -24.26 -51.57
C ASP A 183 -12.84 -25.17 -52.25
N GLU A 184 -14.07 -24.69 -52.46
CA GLU A 184 -15.01 -25.36 -53.36
C GLU A 184 -15.12 -24.60 -54.69
N THR A 185 -14.17 -24.90 -55.57
CA THR A 185 -14.25 -24.60 -57.00
C THR A 185 -15.17 -25.65 -57.65
N PRO A 186 -16.31 -25.30 -58.28
CA PRO A 186 -16.94 -26.23 -59.22
C PRO A 186 -16.20 -26.14 -60.56
N ALA A 187 -15.92 -27.31 -61.12
CA ALA A 187 -15.43 -27.51 -62.48
C ALA A 187 -16.42 -27.02 -63.54
#